data_AF-A0A377KAI9-F1
#
_entry.id   AF-A0A377KAI9-F1
#
_cell.length_a   1.000
_cell.length_b   1.000
_cell.length_c   1.000
_cell.angle_alpha   90.00
_cell.angle_beta   90.00
_cell.angle_gamma   90.00
#
_symmetry.space_group_name_H-M   'P 1'
#
loop_
_entity.id
_entity.type
_entity.pdbx_description
1 polymer ?
#
loop_
_entity_poly.entity_id
_entity_poly.type
_entity_poly.pdbx_seq_one_letter_code
_entity_poly.pdbx_strand_id
1 'polypeptide(L)'
;MQNHYPLTGEDVVAQKTPCSFDVSVWEFFWPFIAGAKLVMAEPEAHRDPLAMQQFFAEYGVTTTHFVPSMLAAFVASLTPQTRSPELRDVETGFL
;
A
#
# COMPACT_ATOMS: atom_id res chain seq x y z
N MET A 1 0.40 -5.73 -14.43
CA MET A 1 1.10 -4.93 -13.41
C MET A 1 2.49 -4.53 -13.93
N GLN A 2 3.56 -5.32 -13.75
CA GLN A 2 4.95 -4.89 -14.00
C GLN A 2 5.26 -4.15 -15.31
N ASN A 3 4.68 -4.56 -16.44
CA ASN A 3 4.97 -3.88 -17.72
C ASN A 3 4.30 -2.49 -17.83
N HIS A 4 3.19 -2.28 -17.12
CA HIS A 4 2.41 -1.04 -17.18
C HIS A 4 2.72 -0.11 -15.99
N TYR A 5 2.96 -0.70 -14.82
CA TYR A 5 3.41 -0.04 -13.60
C TYR A 5 4.73 -0.73 -13.22
N PRO A 6 5.91 -0.18 -13.55
CA PRO A 6 7.17 -0.86 -13.26
C PRO A 6 7.58 -0.68 -11.80
N LEU A 7 7.71 -1.79 -11.05
CA LEU A 7 8.45 -1.78 -9.78
C LEU A 7 9.94 -2.00 -10.03
N THR A 8 10.74 -1.47 -9.12
CA THR A 8 12.19 -1.63 -9.04
C THR A 8 12.58 -2.19 -7.67
N GLY A 9 13.85 -2.54 -7.49
CA GLY A 9 14.35 -3.01 -6.20
C GLY A 9 14.36 -1.94 -5.09
N GLU A 10 14.13 -0.67 -5.44
CA GLU A 10 13.98 0.43 -4.47
C GLU A 10 12.55 0.54 -3.93
N ASP A 11 11.59 -0.16 -4.55
CA ASP A 11 10.18 -0.06 -4.18
C ASP A 11 9.81 -0.96 -3.01
N VAL A 12 8.85 -0.48 -2.23
CA VAL A 12 8.32 -1.14 -1.04
C VAL A 12 6.81 -1.26 -1.19
N VAL A 13 6.35 -2.50 -1.35
CA VAL A 13 4.94 -2.86 -1.48
C VAL A 13 4.37 -3.19 -0.09
N ALA A 14 3.18 -2.66 0.20
CA ALA A 14 2.43 -2.98 1.41
C ALA A 14 1.53 -4.21 1.23
N GLN A 15 1.74 -5.24 2.05
CA GLN A 15 0.74 -6.29 2.28
C GLN A 15 -0.18 -5.83 3.41
N LYS A 16 -1.39 -5.41 3.07
CA LYS A 16 -2.41 -5.07 4.07
C LYS A 16 -3.78 -5.65 3.75
N THR A 17 -3.98 -6.12 2.53
CA THR A 17 -5.27 -6.63 2.09
C THR A 17 -5.44 -8.05 2.63
N PRO A 18 -6.58 -8.39 3.26
CA PRO A 18 -6.80 -9.73 3.77
C PRO A 18 -6.66 -10.78 2.65
N CYS A 19 -6.04 -11.92 2.96
CA CYS A 19 -5.76 -12.98 1.99
C CYS A 19 -7.01 -13.62 1.35
N SER A 20 -8.20 -13.32 1.88
CA SER A 20 -9.49 -13.73 1.31
C SER A 20 -9.92 -12.91 0.08
N PHE A 21 -9.24 -11.81 -0.22
CA PHE A 21 -9.52 -10.96 -1.39
C PHE A 21 -8.45 -11.13 -2.46
N ASP A 22 -8.85 -11.09 -3.72
CA ASP A 22 -8.00 -11.29 -4.90
C ASP A 22 -6.88 -10.26 -5.04
N VAL A 23 -7.13 -9.00 -4.62
CA VAL A 23 -6.12 -7.94 -4.54
C VAL A 23 -4.88 -8.37 -3.75
N SER A 24 -5.05 -9.18 -2.70
CA SER A 24 -3.91 -9.66 -1.90
C SER A 24 -2.92 -10.49 -2.73
N VAL A 25 -3.37 -11.12 -3.83
CA VAL A 25 -2.52 -11.96 -4.68
C VAL A 25 -1.39 -11.14 -5.29
N TRP A 26 -1.69 -9.96 -5.84
CA TRP A 26 -0.61 -9.17 -6.41
C TRP A 26 0.28 -8.54 -5.33
N GLU A 27 -0.26 -8.20 -4.16
CA GLU A 27 0.55 -7.74 -3.02
C GLU A 27 1.56 -8.84 -2.61
N PHE A 28 1.15 -10.12 -2.63
CA PHE A 28 2.00 -11.26 -2.30
C PHE A 28 3.03 -11.61 -3.37
N PHE A 29 2.77 -11.44 -4.66
CA PHE A 29 3.64 -12.00 -5.71
C PHE A 29 4.38 -10.96 -6.54
N TRP A 30 3.77 -9.80 -6.80
CA TRP A 30 4.35 -8.78 -7.67
C TRP A 30 5.70 -8.22 -7.20
N PRO A 31 5.93 -7.90 -5.91
CA PRO A 31 7.23 -7.36 -5.50
C PRO A 31 8.38 -8.35 -5.79
N PHE A 32 8.14 -9.65 -5.60
CA PHE A 32 9.20 -10.66 -5.76
C PHE A 32 9.58 -10.93 -7.21
N ILE A 33 8.67 -10.73 -8.17
CA ILE A 33 9.03 -10.82 -9.60
C ILE A 33 9.82 -9.60 -10.09
N ALA A 34 9.74 -8.48 -9.37
CA ALA A 34 10.41 -7.22 -9.70
C ALA A 34 11.68 -6.95 -8.86
N GLY A 35 11.94 -7.77 -7.84
CA GLY A 35 13.05 -7.58 -6.90
C GLY A 35 12.79 -6.54 -5.80
N ALA A 36 11.53 -6.10 -5.65
CA ALA A 36 11.09 -5.13 -4.65
C ALA A 36 10.89 -5.78 -3.26
N LYS A 37 10.70 -4.95 -2.24
CA LYS A 37 10.44 -5.38 -0.86
C LYS A 37 8.94 -5.47 -0.58
N LEU A 38 8.51 -6.50 0.14
CA LEU A 38 7.16 -6.60 0.72
C LEU A 38 7.22 -6.35 2.23
N VAL A 39 6.33 -5.52 2.76
CA VAL A 39 6.17 -5.27 4.20
C VAL A 39 4.75 -5.58 4.65
N MET A 40 4.61 -6.24 5.80
CA MET A 40 3.33 -6.72 6.32
C MET A 40 2.76 -5.69 7.29
N ALA A 41 1.54 -5.23 7.04
CA ALA A 41 0.80 -4.42 8.00
C ALA A 41 0.32 -5.28 9.18
N GLU A 42 0.23 -4.68 10.36
CA GLU A 42 -0.36 -5.33 11.54
C GLU A 42 -1.83 -5.72 11.27
N PRO A 43 -2.34 -6.80 11.92
CA PRO A 43 -3.75 -7.17 11.82
C PRO A 43 -4.68 -5.98 12.12
N GLU A 44 -5.76 -5.85 11.35
CA GLU A 44 -6.74 -4.74 11.44
C GLU A 44 -6.20 -3.31 11.17
N ALA A 45 -4.90 -3.11 10.92
CA ALA A 45 -4.34 -1.78 10.60
C ALA A 45 -4.97 -1.15 9.34
N HIS A 46 -5.46 -1.97 8.42
CA HIS A 46 -6.15 -1.54 7.20
C HIS A 46 -7.45 -0.74 7.44
N ARG A 47 -7.94 -0.66 8.68
CA ARG A 47 -9.18 0.06 9.06
C ARG A 47 -8.91 1.39 9.76
N ASP A 48 -7.66 1.63 10.18
CA ASP A 48 -7.25 2.85 10.86
C ASP A 48 -6.32 3.68 9.95
N PRO A 49 -6.80 4.81 9.40
CA PRO A 49 -5.98 5.70 8.59
C PRO A 49 -4.70 6.19 9.27
N LEU A 50 -4.69 6.39 10.60
CA LEU A 50 -3.52 6.86 11.32
C LEU A 50 -2.47 5.75 11.44
N ALA A 51 -2.90 4.53 11.76
CA ALA A 51 -2.01 3.36 11.75
C ALA A 51 -1.39 3.14 10.36
N MET A 52 -2.17 3.35 9.29
CA MET A 52 -1.66 3.27 7.92
C MET A 52 -0.62 4.35 7.61
N GLN A 53 -0.82 5.60 8.07
CA GLN A 53 0.16 6.67 7.90
C GLN A 53 1.48 6.34 8.61
N GLN A 54 1.40 5.84 9.85
CA GLN A 54 2.58 5.43 10.62
C GLN A 54 3.31 4.28 9.94
N PHE A 55 2.58 3.26 9.51
CA PHE A 55 3.12 2.12 8.76
C PHE A 55 3.83 2.56 7.48
N PHE A 56 3.21 3.44 6.68
CA PHE A 56 3.83 3.94 5.46
C PHE A 56 5.11 4.73 5.75
N ALA A 57 5.12 5.55 6.80
CA ALA A 57 6.28 6.33 7.19
C ALA A 57 7.42 5.46 7.77
N GLU A 58 7.08 4.43 8.57
CA GLU A 58 8.03 3.53 9.20
C GLU A 58 8.76 2.66 8.18
N TYR A 59 8.03 2.15 7.19
CA TYR A 59 8.59 1.19 6.23
C TYR A 59 8.99 1.80 4.88
N GLY A 60 8.71 3.09 4.66
CA GLY A 60 8.98 3.76 3.38
C GLY A 60 8.15 3.17 2.24
N VAL A 61 6.85 2.94 2.48
CA VAL A 61 5.99 2.29 1.49
C VAL A 61 5.86 3.16 0.24
N THR A 62 6.17 2.59 -0.92
CA THR A 62 6.08 3.27 -2.22
C THR A 62 4.85 2.84 -3.01
N THR A 63 4.35 1.62 -2.77
CA THR A 63 3.22 1.05 -3.51
C THR A 63 2.19 0.42 -2.57
N THR A 64 0.92 0.78 -2.73
CA THR A 64 -0.19 0.23 -1.92
C THR A 64 -1.51 0.23 -2.69
N HIS A 65 -2.45 -0.62 -2.26
CA HIS A 65 -3.84 -0.61 -2.73
C HIS A 65 -4.76 0.18 -1.80
N PHE A 66 -5.80 0.83 -2.32
CA PHE A 66 -6.95 1.25 -1.52
C PHE A 66 -8.28 0.94 -2.23
N VAL A 67 -9.26 0.46 -1.46
CA VAL A 67 -10.65 0.55 -1.92
C VAL A 67 -11.10 2.02 -1.87
N PRO A 68 -11.99 2.48 -2.76
CA PRO A 68 -12.35 3.90 -2.86
C PRO A 68 -12.82 4.54 -1.55
N SER A 69 -13.61 3.83 -0.76
CA SER A 69 -14.09 4.29 0.55
C SER A 69 -12.96 4.50 1.57
N MET A 70 -11.99 3.59 1.59
CA MET A 70 -10.82 3.69 2.47
C MET A 70 -9.85 4.76 1.99
N LEU A 71 -9.69 4.95 0.68
CA LEU A 71 -8.90 6.07 0.14
C LEU A 71 -9.50 7.41 0.58
N ALA A 72 -10.82 7.56 0.50
CA ALA A 72 -11.50 8.76 0.96
C ALA A 72 -11.28 9.03 2.46
N ALA A 73 -11.39 8.00 3.29
CA ALA A 73 -11.10 8.10 4.73
C ALA A 73 -9.63 8.44 5.00
N PHE A 74 -8.70 7.83 4.26
CA PHE A 74 -7.27 8.10 4.36
C PHE A 74 -6.96 9.55 4.00
N VAL A 75 -7.43 10.04 2.86
CA VAL A 75 -7.24 11.43 2.43
C VAL A 75 -7.84 12.42 3.42
N ALA A 76 -9.02 12.13 3.97
CA ALA A 76 -9.66 12.98 4.98
C ALA A 76 -8.86 13.06 6.30
N SER A 77 -8.03 12.05 6.60
CA SER A 77 -7.16 12.01 7.76
C SER A 77 -5.80 12.69 7.57
N LEU A 78 -5.43 13.01 6.32
CA LEU A 78 -4.14 13.63 6.02
C LEU A 78 -4.13 15.13 6.34
N THR A 79 -3.04 15.57 6.93
CA THR A 79 -2.64 16.97 7.04
C THR A 79 -1.38 17.22 6.22
N PRO A 80 -1.05 18.47 5.84
CA PRO A 80 0.20 18.77 5.13
C PRO A 80 1.46 18.23 5.82
N GLN A 81 1.42 18.06 7.15
CA GLN A 81 2.53 17.58 7.98
C GLN A 81 2.63 16.05 8.06
N THR A 82 1.56 15.32 7.73
CA THR A 82 1.47 13.85 7.85
C THR A 82 1.51 13.13 6.50
N ARG A 83 1.69 13.87 5.40
CA ARG A 83 1.82 13.30 4.05
C ARG A 83 3.04 12.39 3.98
N SER A 84 2.85 11.16 3.48
CA SER A 84 3.94 10.25 3.13
C SER A 84 4.51 10.64 1.76
N PRO A 85 5.75 11.18 1.67
CA PRO A 85 6.35 11.58 0.40
C PRO A 85 6.81 10.39 -0.46
N GLU A 86 6.92 9.20 0.15
CA GLU A 86 7.46 8.01 -0.51
C GLU A 86 6.43 7.25 -1.35
N LEU A 87 5.13 7.48 -1.11
CA LEU A 87 4.05 6.90 -1.90
C LEU A 87 4.12 7.41 -3.34
N ARG A 88 4.39 6.48 -4.27
CA ARG A 88 4.50 6.72 -5.72
C ARG A 88 3.29 6.17 -6.45
N ASP A 89 2.92 4.93 -6.15
CA ASP A 89 1.84 4.21 -6.83
C ASP A 89 0.74 3.83 -5.85
N VAL A 90 -0.45 4.39 -6.07
CA VAL A 90 -1.66 4.08 -5.31
C VAL A 90 -2.68 3.46 -6.23
N GLU A 91 -2.81 2.15 -6.16
CA GLU A 91 -3.80 1.40 -6.92
C GLU A 91 -5.17 1.50 -6.26
N THR A 92 -6.20 1.76 -7.05
CA THR A 92 -7.58 1.78 -6.55
C THR A 92 -8.44 0.79 -7.33
N GLY A 93 -9.14 -0.06 -6.60
CA GLY A 93 -9.99 -1.11 -7.16
C GLY A 93 -11.14 -1.48 -6.24
N PHE A 94 -12.17 -2.08 -6.81
CA PHE A 94 -13.22 -2.75 -6.04
C PHE A 94 -12.74 -4.16 -5.66
N LEU A 95 -13.14 -4.62 -4.48
CA LEU A 95 -12.97 -6.00 -4.02
C LEU A 95 -13.87 -6.96 -4.82
#